data_AF-A0A9P0CA96-F1
#
_entry.id   AF-A0A9P0CA96-F1
#
_cell.length_a   1.000
_cell.length_b   1.000
_cell.length_c   1.000
_cell.angle_alpha   90.00
_cell.angle_beta   90.00
_cell.angle_gamma   90.00
#
_symmetry.space_group_name_H-M   'P 1'
#
loop_
_entity.id
_entity.type
_entity.pdbx_description
1 polymer ?
#
loop_
_entity_poly.entity_id
_entity_poly.type
_entity_poly.pdbx_seq_one_letter_code
_entity_poly.pdbx_strand_id
1 'polypeptide(L)'
;MTESTLAVLKGTPDGLQKPGSVGVVAPGITIKVVDVETRQPLGPNQTGELCIKGPLIMKGYVGIDNKEVFDSEGFFPSGDIGYYDDDKYFFIVDRLKELIKYKGFQVAPAELEGLLLKHEAVRDAGVVGVYDKAAGEVPLAFVVTQPDKKVTEKKLQQYVAERVSAKQHAEYK
;
A
#
# COMPACT_ATOMS: atom_id res chain seq x y z
N MET A 1 3.42 -12.89 2.09
CA MET A 1 4.18 -13.12 0.84
C MET A 1 4.92 -14.44 0.91
N THR A 2 5.32 -15.01 -0.23
CA THR A 2 5.96 -16.34 -0.27
C THR A 2 7.32 -16.34 0.42
N GLU A 3 8.06 -15.24 0.24
CA GLU A 3 9.40 -15.01 0.77
C GLU A 3 9.45 -14.95 2.29
N SER A 4 8.30 -14.77 2.95
CA SER A 4 8.19 -14.77 4.40
C SER A 4 7.73 -16.10 4.99
N THR A 5 7.58 -17.16 4.18
CA THR A 5 7.06 -18.50 4.51
C THR A 5 5.60 -18.51 5.00
N LEU A 6 5.28 -17.68 5.99
CA LEU A 6 3.98 -17.46 6.61
C LEU A 6 3.78 -15.96 6.89
N ALA A 7 2.69 -15.61 7.57
CA ALA A 7 2.42 -14.24 8.02
C ALA A 7 3.46 -13.79 9.06
N VAL A 8 4.05 -12.62 8.83
CA VAL A 8 5.02 -11.97 9.74
C VAL A 8 4.39 -10.90 10.64
N LEU A 9 3.16 -10.51 10.33
CA LEU A 9 2.30 -9.65 11.12
C LEU A 9 1.10 -10.48 11.54
N LYS A 10 0.68 -10.37 12.80
CA LYS A 10 -0.44 -11.12 13.36
C LYS A 10 -1.31 -10.26 14.25
N GLY A 11 -2.60 -10.60 14.34
CA GLY A 11 -3.49 -10.05 15.37
C GLY A 11 -2.94 -10.34 16.78
N THR A 12 -3.27 -9.49 17.73
CA THR A 12 -2.87 -9.68 19.12
C THR A 12 -3.67 -10.81 19.78
N PRO A 13 -3.08 -11.60 20.70
CA PRO A 13 -3.77 -12.72 21.36
C PRO A 13 -4.98 -12.32 22.19
N ASP A 14 -5.02 -11.07 22.66
CA ASP A 14 -6.11 -10.46 23.45
C ASP A 14 -7.29 -9.99 22.59
N GLY A 15 -7.22 -10.14 21.26
CA GLY A 15 -8.29 -9.75 20.35
C GLY A 15 -8.41 -8.23 20.11
N LEU A 16 -7.46 -7.43 20.61
CA LEU A 16 -7.37 -6.00 20.30
C LEU A 16 -7.02 -5.80 18.83
N GLN A 17 -8.03 -5.68 17.98
CA GLN A 17 -7.86 -5.32 16.58
C GLN A 17 -8.12 -3.83 16.39
N LYS A 18 -7.10 -3.13 15.86
CA LYS A 18 -7.24 -1.76 15.39
C LYS A 18 -7.77 -1.80 13.95
N PRO A 19 -8.96 -1.25 13.65
CA PRO A 19 -9.52 -1.30 12.30
C PRO A 19 -8.53 -0.79 11.25
N GLY A 20 -8.37 -1.56 10.16
CA GLY A 20 -7.42 -1.26 9.08
C GLY A 20 -5.98 -1.73 9.34
N SER A 21 -5.65 -2.17 10.55
CA SER A 21 -4.33 -2.74 10.84
C SER A 21 -4.22 -4.20 10.39
N VAL A 22 -3.03 -4.57 9.94
CA VAL A 22 -2.62 -5.97 9.68
C VAL A 22 -1.98 -6.63 10.91
N GLY A 23 -2.01 -5.97 12.06
CA GLY A 23 -1.56 -6.48 13.36
C GLY A 23 -0.15 -6.03 13.75
N VAL A 24 0.46 -6.80 14.65
CA VAL A 24 1.78 -6.52 15.25
C VAL A 24 2.82 -7.56 14.79
N VAL A 25 4.09 -7.23 14.97
CA VAL A 25 5.22 -8.08 14.56
C VAL A 25 5.17 -9.45 15.27
N ALA A 26 5.29 -10.52 14.49
CA ALA A 26 5.37 -11.88 15.03
C ALA A 26 6.67 -12.12 15.82
N PRO A 27 6.67 -12.99 16.85
CA PRO A 27 7.87 -13.29 17.63
C PRO A 27 9.05 -13.74 16.75
N GLY A 28 10.24 -13.20 17.01
CA GLY A 28 11.45 -13.52 16.26
C GLY A 28 11.58 -12.80 14.91
N ILE A 29 10.59 -11.99 14.53
CA ILE A 29 10.66 -11.12 13.35
C ILE A 29 11.04 -9.70 13.77
N THR A 30 11.81 -9.03 12.92
CA THR A 30 12.10 -7.60 12.99
C THR A 30 11.61 -6.95 11.70
N ILE A 31 10.85 -5.86 11.83
CA ILE A 31 10.40 -5.06 10.68
C ILE A 31 10.87 -3.63 10.92
N LYS A 32 11.51 -3.04 9.91
CA LYS A 32 11.77 -1.60 9.84
C LYS A 32 10.97 -1.00 8.70
N VAL A 33 10.44 0.19 8.90
CA VAL A 33 9.87 1.00 7.81
C VAL A 33 10.97 1.95 7.36
N VAL A 34 11.22 2.02 6.06
CA VAL A 34 12.27 2.88 5.49
C VAL A 34 11.71 3.80 4.43
N ASP A 35 12.24 5.02 4.39
CA ASP A 35 11.94 5.95 3.31
C ASP A 35 12.35 5.38 1.95
N VAL A 36 11.48 5.52 0.95
CA VAL A 36 11.64 4.87 -0.35
C VAL A 36 12.86 5.42 -1.11
N GLU A 37 13.18 6.69 -0.92
CA GLU A 37 14.26 7.37 -1.66
C GLU A 37 15.58 7.31 -0.90
N THR A 38 15.58 7.73 0.37
CA THR A 38 16.77 7.88 1.20
C THR A 38 17.18 6.60 1.91
N ARG A 39 16.30 5.59 1.95
CA ARG A 39 16.46 4.32 2.68
C ARG A 39 16.67 4.49 4.19
N GLN A 40 16.40 5.68 4.74
CA GLN A 40 16.54 5.93 6.17
C GLN A 40 15.36 5.32 6.94
N PRO A 41 15.59 4.78 8.15
CA PRO A 41 14.52 4.28 9.01
C PRO A 41 13.53 5.38 9.37
N LEU A 42 12.25 5.04 9.37
CA LEU A 42 11.15 5.93 9.71
C LEU A 42 10.53 5.59 11.07
N GLY A 43 10.04 6.63 11.73
CA GLY A 43 9.32 6.59 13.00
C GLY A 43 7.86 6.15 12.86
N PRO A 44 7.10 6.18 13.97
CA PRO A 44 5.67 5.88 13.93
C PRO A 44 4.92 6.90 13.08
N ASN A 45 3.83 6.45 12.45
CA ASN A 45 2.95 7.21 11.58
C ASN A 45 3.64 7.83 10.35
N GLN A 46 4.80 7.29 9.96
CA GLN A 46 5.52 7.68 8.75
C GLN A 46 5.50 6.54 7.73
N THR A 47 5.05 6.85 6.51
CA THR A 47 4.88 5.88 5.43
C THR A 47 6.19 5.60 4.71
N GLY A 48 6.51 4.32 4.52
CA GLY A 48 7.68 3.87 3.78
C GLY A 48 7.60 2.39 3.41
N GLU A 49 8.68 1.84 2.86
CA GLU A 49 8.75 0.40 2.54
C GLU A 49 8.99 -0.42 3.81
N LEU A 50 8.24 -1.51 3.96
CA LEU A 50 8.46 -2.49 5.01
C LEU A 50 9.62 -3.41 4.62
N CYS A 51 10.68 -3.40 5.43
CA CYS A 51 11.82 -4.30 5.29
C CYS A 51 11.82 -5.29 6.45
N ILE A 52 11.91 -6.59 6.14
CA ILE A 52 11.64 -7.68 7.09
C ILE A 52 12.88 -8.54 7.30
N LYS A 53 13.19 -8.91 8.54
CA LYS A 53 14.27 -9.82 8.89
C LYS A 53 13.80 -10.82 9.95
N GLY A 54 14.20 -12.08 9.82
CA GLY A 54 13.88 -13.10 10.80
C GLY A 54 13.97 -14.52 10.25
N PRO A 55 13.75 -15.54 11.09
CA PRO A 55 13.93 -16.95 10.73
C PRO A 55 12.92 -17.47 9.70
N LEU A 56 11.82 -16.74 9.46
CA LEU A 56 10.81 -17.10 8.48
C LEU A 56 11.11 -16.55 7.07
N ILE A 57 12.09 -15.65 6.94
CA ILE A 57 12.48 -15.12 5.64
C ILE A 57 13.25 -16.18 4.87
N MET A 58 12.94 -16.29 3.58
CA MET A 58 13.55 -17.23 2.66
C MET A 58 15.08 -17.16 2.68
N LYS A 59 15.72 -18.23 2.22
CA LYS A 59 17.18 -18.27 2.07
C LYS A 59 17.69 -17.43 0.90
N GLY A 60 16.84 -17.07 -0.04
CA GLY A 60 17.19 -16.45 -1.32
C GLY A 60 16.44 -17.06 -2.49
N TYR A 61 16.53 -16.42 -3.65
CA TYR A 61 16.03 -16.99 -4.90
C TYR A 61 17.10 -17.87 -5.55
N VAL A 62 16.68 -18.97 -6.18
CA VAL A 62 17.61 -19.86 -6.89
C VAL A 62 18.27 -19.10 -8.05
N GLY A 63 19.60 -19.08 -8.07
CA GLY A 63 20.37 -18.44 -9.14
C GLY A 63 20.56 -16.92 -9.01
N ILE A 64 20.14 -16.32 -7.91
CA ILE A 64 20.35 -14.89 -7.61
C ILE A 64 21.18 -14.76 -6.33
N ASP A 65 22.19 -13.89 -6.31
CA ASP A 65 22.97 -13.61 -5.09
C ASP A 65 22.08 -12.87 -4.09
N ASN A 66 22.10 -13.30 -2.82
CA ASN A 66 21.37 -12.64 -1.75
C ASN A 66 21.74 -11.15 -1.59
N LYS A 67 22.93 -10.73 -1.97
CA LYS A 67 23.31 -9.30 -1.94
C LYS A 67 22.49 -8.43 -2.89
N GLU A 68 21.84 -9.01 -3.89
CA GLU A 68 20.93 -8.31 -4.80
C GLU A 68 19.51 -8.21 -4.24
N VAL A 69 19.18 -9.07 -3.27
CA VAL A 69 17.82 -9.23 -2.74
C VAL A 69 17.69 -8.60 -1.36
N PHE A 70 18.70 -8.72 -0.52
CA PHE A 70 18.72 -8.24 0.86
C PHE A 70 19.58 -6.99 0.97
N ASP A 71 19.23 -6.12 1.92
CA ASP A 71 20.08 -4.98 2.25
C ASP A 71 21.36 -5.42 2.99
N SER A 72 22.27 -4.46 3.22
CA SER A 72 23.54 -4.71 3.92
C SER A 72 23.38 -5.23 5.35
N GLU A 73 22.20 -5.08 5.95
CA GLU A 73 21.87 -5.55 7.28
C GLU A 73 21.10 -6.88 7.27
N GLY A 74 20.82 -7.45 6.10
CA GLY A 74 20.10 -8.71 5.92
C GLY A 74 18.59 -8.59 6.04
N PHE A 75 18.01 -7.40 5.82
CA PHE A 75 16.57 -7.24 5.68
C PHE A 75 16.13 -7.47 4.24
N PHE A 76 15.00 -8.15 4.08
CA PHE A 76 14.31 -8.33 2.82
C PHE A 76 13.38 -7.13 2.55
N PRO A 77 13.59 -6.36 1.46
CA PRO A 77 12.68 -5.31 1.03
C PRO A 77 11.41 -5.95 0.48
N SER A 78 10.28 -5.76 1.15
CA SER A 78 9.04 -6.49 0.83
C SER A 78 8.35 -5.94 -0.44
N GLY A 79 8.69 -4.71 -0.84
CA GLY A 79 7.96 -3.97 -1.85
C GLY A 79 6.57 -3.52 -1.41
N ASP A 80 6.21 -3.70 -0.14
CA ASP A 80 4.96 -3.19 0.44
C ASP A 80 5.23 -1.87 1.14
N ILE A 81 4.38 -0.88 0.87
CA ILE A 81 4.39 0.43 1.49
C ILE A 81 3.42 0.42 2.65
N GLY A 82 3.84 0.95 3.79
CA GLY A 82 3.05 0.98 4.99
C GLY A 82 3.70 1.81 6.09
N TYR A 83 3.08 1.78 7.25
CA TYR A 83 3.57 2.44 8.46
C TYR A 83 3.19 1.62 9.69
N TYR A 84 3.74 1.99 10.84
CA TYR A 84 3.27 1.51 12.13
C TYR A 84 2.89 2.70 13.00
N ASP A 85 1.92 2.55 13.89
CA ASP A 85 1.53 3.60 14.84
C ASP A 85 2.33 3.55 16.15
N ASP A 86 2.01 4.44 17.08
CA ASP A 86 2.66 4.51 18.39
C ASP A 86 2.48 3.22 19.22
N ASP A 87 1.38 2.49 18.99
CA ASP A 87 1.04 1.21 19.61
C ASP A 87 1.71 0.00 18.89
N LYS A 88 2.51 0.25 17.84
CA LYS A 88 3.20 -0.74 17.00
C LYS A 88 2.27 -1.63 16.16
N TYR A 89 1.05 -1.17 15.90
CA TYR A 89 0.18 -1.78 14.90
C TYR A 89 0.61 -1.32 13.51
N PHE A 90 0.74 -2.27 12.59
CA PHE A 90 1.15 -2.01 11.21
C PHE A 90 -0.06 -1.84 10.29
N PHE A 91 0.11 -0.99 9.29
CA PHE A 91 -0.90 -0.67 8.28
C PHE A 91 -0.23 -0.74 6.91
N ILE A 92 -0.86 -1.47 5.99
CA ILE A 92 -0.42 -1.54 4.59
C ILE A 92 -1.16 -0.45 3.81
N VAL A 93 -0.39 0.35 3.08
CA VAL A 93 -0.91 1.41 2.21
C VAL A 93 -1.09 0.85 0.81
N ASP A 94 -0.03 0.34 0.18
CA ASP A 94 -0.08 -0.22 -1.17
C ASP A 94 1.23 -0.97 -1.52
N ARG A 95 1.38 -1.42 -2.76
CA ARG A 95 2.64 -1.97 -3.30
C ARG A 95 3.47 -0.85 -3.92
N LEU A 96 4.77 -0.84 -3.66
CA LEU A 96 5.71 0.18 -4.19
C LEU A 96 5.64 0.31 -5.72
N LYS A 97 5.47 -0.81 -6.43
CA LYS A 97 5.37 -0.84 -7.89
C LYS A 97 4.00 -0.41 -8.43
N GLU A 98 2.98 -0.33 -7.59
CA GLU A 98 1.61 0.00 -7.96
C GLU A 98 1.25 1.47 -7.66
N LEU A 99 2.12 2.20 -6.95
CA LEU A 99 1.95 3.63 -6.71
C LEU A 99 1.94 4.44 -8.02
N ILE A 100 0.87 5.22 -8.19
CA ILE A 100 0.64 6.06 -9.37
C ILE A 100 1.45 7.35 -9.22
N LYS A 101 2.27 7.67 -10.23
CA LYS A 101 3.18 8.84 -10.23
C LYS A 101 2.53 10.04 -10.93
N TYR A 102 1.73 10.80 -10.19
CA TYR A 102 1.06 12.00 -10.70
C TYR A 102 1.84 13.28 -10.35
N LYS A 103 2.43 13.96 -11.35
CA LYS A 103 3.15 15.25 -11.20
C LYS A 103 4.21 15.26 -10.08
N GLY A 104 4.91 14.14 -9.90
CA GLY A 104 5.92 13.99 -8.85
C GLY A 104 5.36 13.60 -7.48
N PHE A 105 4.04 13.44 -7.34
CA PHE A 105 3.39 12.88 -6.17
C PHE A 105 3.10 11.39 -6.39
N GLN A 106 3.10 10.64 -5.29
CA GLN A 106 2.71 9.23 -5.29
C GLN A 106 1.28 9.11 -4.77
N VAL A 107 0.41 8.49 -5.55
CA VAL A 107 -0.98 8.21 -5.19
C VAL A 107 -1.15 6.70 -5.07
N ALA A 108 -1.68 6.24 -3.93
CA ALA A 108 -1.95 4.82 -3.70
C ALA A 108 -3.30 4.43 -4.34
N PRO A 109 -3.32 3.50 -5.32
CA PRO A 109 -4.55 2.89 -5.81
C PRO A 109 -5.53 2.48 -4.71
N ALA A 110 -5.05 1.78 -3.67
CA ALA A 110 -5.88 1.25 -2.60
C ALA A 110 -6.65 2.34 -1.82
N GLU A 111 -6.10 3.56 -1.74
CA GLU A 111 -6.79 4.70 -1.13
C GLU A 111 -8.01 5.14 -1.98
N LEU A 112 -7.82 5.22 -3.30
CA LEU A 112 -8.89 5.59 -4.24
C LEU A 112 -9.94 4.49 -4.36
N GLU A 113 -9.52 3.22 -4.39
CA GLU A 113 -10.41 2.05 -4.34
C GLU A 113 -11.24 2.05 -3.06
N GLY A 114 -10.60 2.25 -1.90
CA GLY A 114 -11.27 2.33 -0.60
C GLY A 114 -12.27 3.49 -0.50
N LEU A 115 -12.03 4.61 -1.20
CA LEU A 115 -13.02 5.68 -1.33
C LEU A 115 -14.18 5.26 -2.24
N LEU A 116 -13.90 4.71 -3.42
CA LEU A 116 -14.93 4.26 -4.36
C LEU A 116 -15.84 3.20 -3.74
N LEU A 117 -15.29 2.24 -3.00
CA LEU A 117 -16.03 1.18 -2.31
C LEU A 117 -16.99 1.70 -1.22
N LYS A 118 -16.80 2.93 -0.73
CA LYS A 118 -17.74 3.58 0.22
C LYS A 118 -18.96 4.18 -0.47
N HIS A 119 -18.96 4.30 -1.80
CA HIS A 119 -20.09 4.82 -2.55
C HIS A 119 -21.16 3.74 -2.74
N GLU A 120 -22.41 4.01 -2.36
CA GLU A 120 -23.51 3.01 -2.34
C GLU A 120 -23.80 2.31 -3.68
N ALA A 121 -23.45 2.94 -4.80
CA ALA A 121 -23.62 2.38 -6.14
C ALA A 121 -22.44 1.50 -6.62
N VAL A 122 -21.32 1.49 -5.90
CA VAL A 122 -20.11 0.74 -6.26
C VAL A 122 -20.11 -0.59 -5.52
N ARG A 123 -19.94 -1.67 -6.26
CA ARG A 123 -19.79 -3.03 -5.73
C ARG A 123 -18.32 -3.40 -5.56
N ASP A 124 -17.51 -3.03 -6.55
CA ASP A 124 -16.08 -3.30 -6.59
C ASP A 124 -15.36 -2.23 -7.41
N ALA A 125 -14.09 -1.99 -7.12
CA ALA A 125 -13.27 -1.01 -7.82
C ALA A 125 -11.80 -1.45 -7.87
N GLY A 126 -11.17 -1.26 -9.03
CA GLY A 126 -9.73 -1.37 -9.20
C GLY A 126 -9.18 -0.10 -9.84
N VAL A 127 -8.06 0.42 -9.35
CA VAL A 127 -7.46 1.66 -9.83
C VAL A 127 -6.03 1.41 -10.32
N VAL A 128 -5.69 1.98 -11.48
CA VAL A 128 -4.35 1.86 -12.07
C VAL A 128 -3.86 3.20 -12.58
N GLY A 129 -2.54 3.37 -12.65
CA GLY A 129 -1.92 4.51 -13.33
C GLY A 129 -1.94 4.32 -14.84
N VAL A 130 -2.41 5.31 -15.59
CA VAL A 130 -2.25 5.36 -17.05
C VAL A 130 -1.37 6.53 -17.44
N TYR A 131 -0.51 6.31 -18.44
CA TYR A 131 0.42 7.34 -18.91
C TYR A 131 -0.33 8.59 -19.39
N ASP A 132 0.14 9.74 -18.94
CA ASP A 132 -0.34 11.05 -19.37
C ASP A 132 0.86 11.95 -19.70
N LYS A 133 0.83 12.59 -20.87
CA LYS A 133 1.95 13.39 -21.37
C LYS A 133 2.28 14.59 -20.46
N ALA A 134 1.28 15.16 -19.77
CA ALA A 134 1.46 16.34 -18.93
C ALA A 134 1.69 15.97 -17.45
N ALA A 135 1.09 14.88 -16.99
CA ALA A 135 1.11 14.50 -15.58
C ALA A 135 2.07 13.34 -15.23
N GLY A 136 2.65 12.66 -16.22
CA GLY A 136 3.37 11.40 -16.03
C GLY A 136 2.40 10.23 -16.02
N GLU A 137 1.66 10.08 -14.93
CA GLU A 137 0.55 9.13 -14.82
C GLU A 137 -0.69 9.82 -14.24
N VAL A 138 -1.87 9.37 -14.64
CA VAL A 138 -3.15 9.73 -14.02
C VAL A 138 -3.89 8.48 -13.55
N PRO A 139 -4.66 8.54 -12.44
CA PRO A 139 -5.45 7.39 -12.01
C PRO A 139 -6.62 7.12 -12.95
N LEU A 140 -6.76 5.87 -13.36
CA LEU A 140 -7.89 5.30 -14.09
C LEU A 140 -8.61 4.29 -13.19
N ALA A 141 -9.92 4.44 -13.01
CA ALA A 141 -10.72 3.52 -12.20
C ALA A 141 -11.61 2.60 -13.06
N PHE A 142 -11.48 1.29 -12.84
CA PHE A 142 -12.43 0.28 -13.32
C PHE A 142 -13.45 0.01 -12.22
N VAL A 143 -14.72 0.32 -12.48
CA VAL A 143 -15.78 0.27 -11.47
C VAL A 143 -16.84 -0.74 -11.86
N VAL A 144 -17.17 -1.62 -10.91
CA VAL A 144 -18.30 -2.53 -11.02
C VAL A 144 -19.46 -1.97 -10.20
N THR A 145 -20.60 -1.69 -10.84
CA THR A 145 -21.76 -1.12 -10.14
C THR A 145 -22.60 -2.21 -9.47
N GLN A 146 -23.35 -1.81 -8.45
CA GLN A 146 -24.42 -2.65 -7.91
C GLN A 146 -25.50 -2.89 -8.98
N PRO A 147 -26.11 -4.10 -9.05
CA PRO A 147 -27.08 -4.46 -10.10
C PRO A 147 -28.24 -3.47 -10.28
N ASP A 148 -28.73 -2.88 -9.19
CA ASP A 148 -29.92 -2.02 -9.17
C ASP A 148 -29.61 -0.53 -9.02
N LYS A 149 -28.33 -0.14 -9.05
CA LYS A 149 -27.91 1.26 -8.92
C LYS A 149 -27.33 1.76 -10.24
N LYS A 150 -27.66 3.00 -10.58
CA LYS A 150 -27.06 3.71 -11.71
C LYS A 150 -26.21 4.86 -11.20
N VAL A 151 -24.97 4.93 -11.65
CA VAL A 151 -24.06 6.03 -11.40
C VAL A 151 -23.32 6.37 -12.68
N THR A 152 -22.97 7.63 -12.87
CA THR A 152 -22.20 8.09 -14.01
C THR A 152 -20.74 8.28 -13.60
N GLU A 153 -19.83 8.13 -14.55
CA GLU A 153 -18.40 8.42 -14.40
C GLU A 153 -18.16 9.77 -13.71
N LYS A 154 -18.77 10.84 -14.24
CA LYS A 154 -18.66 12.20 -13.68
C LYS A 154 -19.06 12.30 -12.20
N LYS A 155 -20.09 11.55 -11.77
CA LYS A 155 -20.52 11.54 -10.35
C LYS A 155 -19.49 10.85 -9.46
N LEU A 156 -18.87 9.76 -9.94
CA LEU A 156 -17.81 9.07 -9.20
C LEU A 156 -16.53 9.90 -9.14
N GLN A 157 -16.11 10.50 -10.25
CA GLN A 157 -14.98 11.43 -10.29
C GLN A 157 -15.17 12.58 -9.30
N GLN A 158 -16.34 13.20 -9.28
CA GLN A 158 -16.66 14.26 -8.32
C GLN A 158 -16.66 13.74 -6.87
N TYR A 159 -17.25 12.58 -6.61
CA TYR A 159 -17.28 11.98 -5.28
C TYR A 159 -15.86 11.76 -4.70
N VAL A 160 -14.94 11.27 -5.53
CA VAL A 160 -13.52 11.07 -5.15
C VAL A 160 -12.83 12.42 -4.97
N ALA A 161 -12.96 13.34 -5.94
CA ALA A 161 -12.32 14.65 -5.89
C ALA A 161 -12.70 15.48 -4.65
N GLU A 162 -13.92 15.33 -4.13
CA GLU A 162 -14.36 16.02 -2.90
C GLU A 162 -13.74 15.44 -1.60
N ARG A 163 -13.11 14.26 -1.65
CA ARG A 163 -12.68 13.49 -0.47
C ARG A 163 -11.19 13.21 -0.39
N VAL A 164 -10.47 13.41 -1.49
CA VAL A 164 -9.01 13.31 -1.53
C VAL A 164 -8.36 14.64 -1.15
N SER A 165 -7.09 14.61 -0.73
CA SER A 165 -6.37 15.85 -0.44
C SER A 165 -6.09 16.65 -1.71
N ALA A 166 -5.89 17.98 -1.59
CA ALA A 166 -5.60 18.85 -2.73
C ALA A 166 -4.33 18.42 -3.52
N LYS A 167 -3.39 17.72 -2.88
CA LYS A 167 -2.19 17.16 -3.53
C LYS A 167 -2.48 15.93 -4.39
N GLN A 168 -3.59 15.26 -4.13
CA GLN A 168 -4.08 14.07 -4.83
C GLN A 168 -5.19 14.39 -5.83
N HIS A 169 -5.60 15.66 -5.99
CA HIS A 169 -6.52 16.12 -7.04
C HIS A 169 -5.89 15.89 -8.43
N ALA A 170 -5.89 14.62 -8.84
CA ALA A 170 -5.49 14.21 -10.15
C ALA A 170 -6.62 14.46 -11.14
N GLU A 171 -6.27 14.51 -12.42
CA GLU A 171 -7.28 14.37 -13.47
C GLU A 171 -7.68 12.89 -13.49
N TYR A 172 -8.74 12.56 -12.74
CA TYR A 172 -9.26 11.19 -12.69
C TYR A 172 -9.89 10.84 -14.03
N LYS A 173 -9.52 9.69 -14.57
CA LYS A 173 -10.11 9.10 -15.79
C LYS A 173 -10.88 7.85 -15.44
#